data_AF-A0A1Y1LRV2-F1
#
_entry.id   AF-A0A1Y1LRV2-F1
#
_cell.length_a   1.000
_cell.length_b   1.000
_cell.length_c   1.000
_cell.angle_alpha   90.00
_cell.angle_beta   90.00
_cell.angle_gamma   90.00
#
_symmetry.space_group_name_H-M   'P 1'
#
loop_
_entity.id
_entity.type
_entity.pdbx_description
1 polymer ?
#
loop_
_entity_poly.entity_id
_entity_poly.type
_entity_poly.pdbx_seq_one_letter_code
_entity_poly.pdbx_strand_id
1 'polypeptide(L)'
;MIACLKERKAYDIVASVNLLMPWLYNPISPFGVVVDKWSTKPFLKEHPYKLLLEGRINDLPWIFSNVASEGLYPAADFIAKTQYLEEIDQFWDDLIPHILDFNHTVDINDRSSVLTKIREFYFQNMSVSEATYGNLIKMVSDRLFITDIERAAKLHSISIQSPVYYYYFSYRGAHSKSELRSLTNNDYGKVYAAYLINCDHFH
;
A
#
# COMPACT_ATOMS: atom_id res chain seq x y z
N MET A 1 0.65 24.21 18.23
CA MET A 1 1.02 23.46 17.01
C MET A 1 0.38 24.07 15.75
N ILE A 2 -0.94 23.99 15.54
CA ILE A 2 -1.60 24.43 14.29
C ILE A 2 -1.33 25.91 13.94
N ALA A 3 -1.37 26.82 14.91
CA ALA A 3 -1.09 28.24 14.68
C ALA A 3 0.32 28.47 14.07
N CYS A 4 1.34 27.82 14.64
CA CYS A 4 2.71 27.88 14.12
C CYS A 4 2.82 27.32 12.69
N LEU A 5 2.13 26.21 12.37
CA LEU A 5 2.15 25.65 11.01
C LEU A 5 1.51 26.61 9.99
N LYS A 6 0.45 27.34 10.36
CA LYS A 6 -0.20 28.32 9.48
C LYS A 6 0.68 29.53 9.15
N GLU A 7 1.72 29.79 9.93
CA GLU A 7 2.68 30.88 9.70
C GLU A 7 3.85 30.45 8.79
N ARG A 8 4.00 29.15 8.50
CA ARG A 8 5.06 28.64 7.62
C ARG A 8 4.62 28.66 6.16
N LYS A 9 5.58 28.78 5.25
CA LYS A 9 5.29 28.65 3.81
C LYS A 9 4.85 27.22 3.55
N ALA A 10 3.82 27.05 2.72
CA ALA A 10 3.30 25.73 2.35
C ALA A 10 4.40 24.84 1.75
N TYR A 11 5.32 25.42 0.98
CA TYR A 11 6.49 24.72 0.44
C TYR A 11 7.33 24.07 1.53
N ASP A 12 7.65 24.80 2.60
CA ASP A 12 8.49 24.28 3.70
C ASP A 12 7.80 23.12 4.43
N ILE A 13 6.47 23.19 4.56
CA ILE A 13 5.67 22.12 5.15
C ILE A 13 5.70 20.86 4.26
N VAL A 14 5.47 21.01 2.96
CA VAL A 14 5.47 19.90 2.00
C VAL A 14 6.87 19.28 1.89
N ALA A 15 7.93 20.10 1.85
CA ALA A 15 9.31 19.63 1.83
C ALA A 15 9.68 18.82 3.09
N SER A 16 9.04 19.13 4.24
CA SER A 16 9.26 18.42 5.50
C SER A 16 8.58 17.05 5.57
N VAL A 17 7.69 16.70 4.62
CA VAL A 17 6.97 15.41 4.63
C VAL A 17 7.93 14.21 4.54
N ASN A 18 9.08 14.38 3.88
CA ASN A 18 10.12 13.35 3.82
C ASN A 18 10.64 12.92 5.19
N LEU A 19 10.53 13.76 6.23
CA LEU A 19 10.89 13.40 7.60
C LEU A 19 10.00 12.29 8.18
N LEU A 20 8.80 12.12 7.63
CA LEU A 20 7.85 11.07 8.00
C LEU A 20 7.99 9.81 7.13
N MET A 21 8.91 9.83 6.16
CA MET A 21 9.15 8.74 5.23
C MET A 21 10.63 8.34 5.26
N PRO A 22 11.11 7.74 6.38
CA PRO A 22 12.54 7.64 6.69
C PRO A 22 13.36 6.83 5.68
N TRP A 23 12.73 5.97 4.89
CA TRP A 23 13.45 5.11 3.95
C TRP A 23 12.69 4.98 2.62
N LEU A 24 13.31 5.44 1.53
CA LEU A 24 12.79 5.37 0.15
C LEU A 24 11.30 5.73 0.02
N TYR A 25 10.87 6.86 0.62
CA TYR A 25 9.47 7.31 0.58
C TYR A 25 8.46 6.36 1.26
N ASN A 26 8.90 5.56 2.24
CA ASN A 26 8.02 4.68 3.04
C ASN A 26 7.86 5.21 4.47
N PRO A 27 6.65 5.15 5.06
CA PRO A 27 5.40 4.64 4.47
C PRO A 27 4.88 5.51 3.31
N ILE A 28 4.20 4.90 2.33
CA ILE A 28 3.75 5.57 1.09
C ILE A 28 2.71 6.67 1.31
N SER A 29 2.08 6.71 2.49
CA SER A 29 1.04 7.67 2.83
C SER A 29 1.18 8.15 4.29
N PRO A 30 2.15 9.03 4.60
CA PRO A 30 2.37 9.52 5.96
C PRO A 30 1.21 10.37 6.52
N PHE A 31 0.33 10.86 5.63
CA PHE A 31 -0.93 11.50 5.99
C PHE A 31 -2.08 10.76 5.33
N GLY A 32 -3.05 10.32 6.13
CA GLY A 32 -4.22 9.58 5.66
C GLY A 32 -5.52 10.13 6.25
N VAL A 33 -6.63 9.51 5.85
CA VAL A 33 -7.96 9.83 6.38
C VAL A 33 -8.06 9.35 7.84
N VAL A 34 -8.67 10.17 8.70
CA VAL A 34 -8.90 9.84 10.10
C VAL A 34 -10.39 9.91 10.43
N VAL A 35 -10.83 9.16 11.45
CA VAL A 35 -12.18 9.28 11.98
C VAL A 35 -12.34 10.65 12.63
N ASP A 36 -13.15 11.53 12.07
CA ASP A 36 -13.18 12.96 12.40
C ASP A 36 -14.45 13.39 13.16
N LYS A 37 -15.00 12.50 14.01
CA LYS A 37 -16.23 12.73 14.79
C LYS A 37 -16.24 14.00 15.66
N TRP A 38 -15.07 14.59 15.93
CA TRP A 38 -14.92 15.85 16.65
C TRP A 38 -15.23 17.09 15.78
N SER A 39 -15.27 16.95 14.46
CA SER A 39 -15.59 18.02 13.53
C SER A 39 -17.08 18.39 13.61
N THR A 40 -17.40 19.67 13.38
CA THR A 40 -18.80 20.13 13.27
C THR A 40 -19.45 19.65 11.96
N LYS A 41 -18.64 19.33 10.95
CA LYS A 41 -19.06 18.75 9.67
C LYS A 41 -18.11 17.58 9.34
N PRO A 42 -18.27 16.45 10.03
CA PRO A 42 -17.36 15.31 9.88
C PRO A 42 -17.57 14.62 8.54
N PHE A 43 -16.47 14.31 7.85
CA PHE A 43 -16.43 13.53 6.62
C PHE A 43 -16.53 12.03 6.92
N LEU A 44 -15.76 11.53 7.89
CA LEU A 44 -15.69 10.13 8.30
C LEU A 44 -15.96 10.00 9.80
N LYS A 45 -17.24 9.96 10.17
CA LYS A 45 -17.69 9.92 11.58
C LYS A 45 -17.26 8.66 12.34
N GLU A 46 -16.95 7.58 11.64
CA GLU A 46 -16.72 6.27 12.24
C GLU A 46 -15.79 5.43 11.36
N HIS A 47 -15.18 4.39 11.94
CA HIS A 47 -14.24 3.55 11.22
C HIS A 47 -14.93 2.84 10.04
N PRO A 48 -14.38 2.89 8.80
CA PRO A 48 -15.02 2.33 7.60
C PRO A 48 -15.40 0.86 7.75
N TYR A 49 -14.53 0.06 8.35
CA TYR A 49 -14.80 -1.35 8.66
C TYR A 49 -16.09 -1.55 9.48
N LYS A 50 -16.36 -0.68 10.46
CA LYS A 50 -17.56 -0.77 11.29
C LYS A 50 -18.80 -0.34 10.51
N LEU A 51 -18.70 0.75 9.75
CA LEU A 51 -19.79 1.20 8.87
C LEU A 51 -20.19 0.10 7.87
N LEU A 52 -19.21 -0.60 7.31
CA LEU A 52 -19.42 -1.74 6.42
C LEU A 52 -20.12 -2.90 7.11
N LEU A 53 -19.62 -3.35 8.26
CA LEU A 53 -20.21 -4.45 9.02
C LEU A 53 -21.66 -4.17 9.44
N GLU A 54 -21.99 -2.93 9.75
CA GLU A 54 -23.32 -2.51 10.18
C GLU A 54 -24.26 -2.19 8.99
N GLY A 55 -23.81 -2.34 7.74
CA GLY A 55 -24.59 -1.98 6.56
C GLY A 55 -24.89 -0.48 6.46
N ARG A 56 -24.15 0.36 7.20
CA ARG A 56 -24.32 1.82 7.24
C ARG A 56 -23.52 2.50 6.13
N ILE A 57 -23.68 1.96 4.92
CA ILE A 57 -23.08 2.44 3.69
C ILE A 57 -24.19 2.65 2.65
N ASN A 58 -23.89 3.41 1.60
CA ASN A 58 -24.85 3.60 0.52
C ASN A 58 -25.01 2.31 -0.29
N ASP A 59 -26.25 1.92 -0.53
CA ASP A 59 -26.60 0.79 -1.40
C ASP A 59 -26.53 1.24 -2.87
N LEU A 60 -25.37 1.02 -3.50
CA LEU A 60 -25.07 1.35 -4.89
C LEU A 60 -24.26 0.22 -5.50
N PRO A 61 -24.24 0.03 -6.84
CA PRO A 61 -23.32 -0.93 -7.46
C PRO A 61 -21.85 -0.57 -7.22
N TRP A 62 -21.01 -1.57 -6.93
CA TRP A 62 -19.55 -1.40 -6.73
C TRP A 62 -18.75 -2.36 -7.60
N ILE A 63 -17.59 -1.90 -8.07
CA ILE A 63 -16.59 -2.75 -8.74
C ILE A 63 -15.28 -2.65 -7.96
N PHE A 64 -14.75 -3.80 -7.55
CA PHE A 64 -13.43 -3.94 -6.95
C PHE A 64 -12.46 -4.53 -7.96
N SER A 65 -11.18 -4.19 -7.78
CA SER A 65 -10.15 -4.70 -8.65
C SER A 65 -8.80 -4.76 -8.01
N ASN A 66 -7.98 -5.69 -8.50
CA ASN A 66 -6.57 -5.75 -8.21
C ASN A 66 -5.77 -6.22 -9.42
N VAL A 67 -4.47 -6.00 -9.33
CA VAL A 67 -3.47 -6.42 -10.32
C VAL A 67 -2.59 -7.53 -9.74
N ALA A 68 -1.96 -8.32 -10.61
CA ALA A 68 -1.12 -9.44 -10.18
C ALA A 68 0.07 -9.07 -9.28
N SER A 69 0.58 -7.84 -9.39
CA SER A 69 1.83 -7.40 -8.76
C SER A 69 1.69 -5.98 -8.17
N GLU A 70 0.58 -5.71 -7.48
CA GLU A 70 0.27 -4.40 -6.87
C GLU A 70 1.47 -3.80 -6.11
N GLY A 71 2.16 -4.66 -5.37
CA GLY A 71 3.30 -4.33 -4.52
C GLY A 71 4.52 -3.82 -5.26
N LEU A 72 4.56 -3.87 -6.61
CA LEU A 72 5.55 -3.10 -7.37
C LEU A 72 5.47 -1.60 -7.09
N TYR A 73 4.34 -1.10 -6.60
CA TYR A 73 4.34 0.15 -5.85
C TYR A 73 4.24 -0.18 -4.35
N PRO A 74 5.25 0.16 -3.52
CA PRO A 74 6.51 0.86 -3.85
C PRO A 74 7.68 -0.04 -4.28
N ALA A 75 7.55 -1.37 -4.32
CA ALA A 75 8.74 -2.24 -4.37
C ALA A 75 9.66 -2.05 -5.59
N ALA A 76 9.16 -1.51 -6.70
CA ALA A 76 9.96 -1.19 -7.88
C ALA A 76 11.14 -0.25 -7.58
N ASP A 77 11.06 0.59 -6.54
CA ASP A 77 12.19 1.42 -6.10
C ASP A 77 13.29 0.61 -5.41
N PHE A 78 12.92 -0.52 -4.79
CA PHE A 78 13.83 -1.32 -3.96
C PHE A 78 14.81 -2.14 -4.80
N ILE A 79 14.44 -2.47 -6.04
CA ILE A 79 15.34 -3.17 -6.97
C ILE A 79 16.25 -2.21 -7.75
N ALA A 80 16.00 -0.89 -7.67
CA ALA A 80 16.76 0.11 -8.45
C ALA A 80 18.26 0.15 -8.09
N LYS A 81 18.63 -0.31 -6.89
CA LYS A 81 20.02 -0.53 -6.47
C LYS A 81 20.10 -1.79 -5.63
N THR A 82 21.06 -2.66 -5.90
CA THR A 82 21.30 -3.91 -5.14
C THR A 82 21.40 -3.65 -3.63
N GLN A 83 22.07 -2.56 -3.25
CA GLN A 83 22.15 -2.01 -1.89
C GLN A 83 20.80 -1.98 -1.16
N TYR A 84 19.70 -1.61 -1.82
CA TYR A 84 18.42 -1.43 -1.13
C TYR A 84 17.80 -2.75 -0.70
N LEU A 85 18.00 -3.82 -1.46
CA LEU A 85 17.58 -5.16 -1.05
C LEU A 85 18.43 -5.68 0.10
N GLU A 86 19.74 -5.41 0.08
CA GLU A 86 20.66 -5.73 1.17
C GLU A 86 20.26 -4.99 2.47
N GLU A 87 19.93 -3.71 2.37
CA GLU A 87 19.42 -2.91 3.49
C GLU A 87 18.11 -3.48 4.06
N ILE A 88 17.15 -3.89 3.21
CA ILE A 88 15.92 -4.55 3.68
C ILE A 88 16.25 -5.86 4.41
N ASP A 89 17.16 -6.67 3.87
CA ASP A 89 17.53 -7.96 4.49
C ASP A 89 18.17 -7.78 5.86
N GLN A 90 19.11 -6.84 5.95
CA GLN A 90 19.93 -6.54 7.13
C GLN A 90 19.15 -5.78 8.22
N PHE A 91 18.34 -4.79 7.83
CA PHE A 91 17.58 -3.92 8.74
C PHE A 91 16.09 -4.26 8.73
N TRP A 92 15.75 -5.54 8.57
CA TRP A 92 14.39 -6.05 8.43
C TRP A 92 13.43 -5.53 9.49
N ASP A 93 13.79 -5.66 10.78
CA ASP A 93 12.93 -5.28 11.90
C ASP A 93 12.64 -3.77 12.00
N ASP A 94 13.55 -2.97 11.44
CA ASP A 94 13.45 -1.52 11.39
C ASP A 94 12.66 -1.07 10.16
N LEU A 95 12.97 -1.60 8.97
CA LEU A 95 12.43 -1.12 7.70
C LEU A 95 11.05 -1.69 7.34
N ILE A 96 10.82 -2.98 7.60
CA ILE A 96 9.56 -3.64 7.21
C ILE A 96 8.32 -2.99 7.80
N PRO A 97 8.30 -2.51 9.06
CA PRO A 97 7.15 -1.82 9.62
C PRO A 97 6.81 -0.49 8.93
N HIS A 98 7.79 0.17 8.29
CA HIS A 98 7.56 1.33 7.43
C HIS A 98 7.07 0.91 6.03
N ILE A 99 7.68 -0.10 5.43
CA ILE A 99 7.33 -0.60 4.09
C ILE A 99 5.91 -1.19 4.06
N LEU A 100 5.53 -1.92 5.11
CA LEU A 100 4.24 -2.59 5.26
C LEU A 100 3.22 -1.79 6.08
N ASP A 101 3.56 -0.54 6.41
CA ASP A 101 2.74 0.44 7.13
C ASP A 101 1.99 -0.16 8.33
N PHE A 102 2.74 -0.69 9.29
CA PHE A 102 2.15 -1.26 10.52
C PHE A 102 2.76 -0.74 11.82
N ASN A 103 3.63 0.27 11.76
CA ASN A 103 4.20 0.93 12.95
C ASN A 103 3.16 1.38 13.98
N HIS A 104 1.92 1.64 13.56
CA HIS A 104 0.83 2.12 14.42
C HIS A 104 -0.39 1.18 14.45
N THR A 105 -0.29 -0.01 13.84
CA THR A 105 -1.42 -0.97 13.77
C THR A 105 -1.12 -2.30 14.45
N VAL A 106 0.15 -2.57 14.79
CA VAL A 106 0.59 -3.73 15.57
C VAL A 106 1.11 -3.24 16.92
N ASP A 107 0.73 -3.92 18.00
CA ASP A 107 1.24 -3.62 19.34
C ASP A 107 2.76 -3.83 19.40
N ILE A 108 3.46 -2.97 20.13
CA ILE A 108 4.92 -3.04 20.24
C ILE A 108 5.40 -4.40 20.80
N ASN A 109 4.61 -5.02 21.68
CA ASN A 109 4.94 -6.31 22.28
C ASN A 109 4.79 -7.47 21.27
N ASP A 110 3.95 -7.31 20.25
CA ASP A 110 3.71 -8.32 19.22
C ASP A 110 4.59 -8.11 17.97
N ARG A 111 5.22 -6.94 17.84
CA ARG A 111 5.98 -6.54 16.63
C ARG A 111 7.02 -7.56 16.21
N SER A 112 7.83 -8.06 17.14
CA SER A 112 8.87 -9.06 16.83
C SER A 112 8.25 -10.38 16.32
N SER A 113 7.19 -10.87 16.97
CA SER A 113 6.48 -12.08 16.55
C SER A 113 5.86 -11.94 15.16
N VAL A 114 5.28 -10.77 14.87
CA VAL A 114 4.72 -10.46 13.54
C VAL A 114 5.81 -10.41 12.47
N LEU A 115 6.93 -9.74 12.73
CA LEU A 115 8.06 -9.67 11.80
C LEU A 115 8.63 -11.05 11.46
N THR A 116 8.80 -11.90 12.47
CA THR A 116 9.24 -13.30 12.29
C THR A 116 8.27 -14.07 11.40
N LYS A 117 6.96 -14.02 11.68
CA LYS A 117 5.94 -14.70 10.87
C LYS A 117 5.91 -14.22 9.43
N ILE A 118 6.07 -12.91 9.19
CA ILE A 118 6.13 -12.34 7.84
C ILE A 118 7.36 -12.90 7.12
N ARG A 119 8.54 -12.86 7.75
CA ARG A 119 9.78 -13.35 7.13
C ARG A 119 9.70 -14.85 6.83
N GLU A 120 9.23 -15.65 7.79
CA GLU A 120 9.02 -17.09 7.61
C GLU A 120 8.05 -17.40 6.46
N PHE A 121 6.93 -16.67 6.36
CA PHE A 121 5.92 -16.92 5.34
C PHE A 121 6.40 -16.60 3.92
N TYR A 122 7.06 -15.45 3.71
CA TYR A 122 7.45 -14.99 2.37
C TYR A 122 8.86 -15.39 1.97
N PHE A 123 9.79 -15.52 2.92
CA PHE A 123 11.21 -15.74 2.63
C PHE A 123 11.74 -17.06 3.21
N GLN A 124 11.08 -17.63 4.21
CA GLN A 124 11.56 -18.83 4.92
C GLN A 124 13.01 -18.60 5.39
N ASN A 125 13.96 -19.39 4.87
CA ASN A 125 15.40 -19.28 5.17
C ASN A 125 16.18 -18.50 4.09
N MET A 126 15.52 -17.90 3.10
CA MET A 126 16.17 -17.13 2.03
C MET A 126 16.36 -15.67 2.44
N SER A 127 17.43 -15.06 1.97
CA SER A 127 17.64 -13.61 2.10
C SER A 127 16.79 -12.83 1.09
N VAL A 128 16.52 -11.56 1.40
CA VAL A 128 15.99 -10.59 0.45
C VAL A 128 17.10 -10.25 -0.55
N SER A 129 16.86 -10.57 -1.82
CA SER A 129 17.81 -10.38 -2.91
C SER A 129 17.06 -10.26 -4.23
N GLU A 130 17.77 -9.98 -5.32
CA GLU A 130 17.16 -9.98 -6.66
C GLU A 130 16.50 -11.33 -6.99
N ALA A 131 17.09 -12.45 -6.56
CA ALA A 131 16.54 -13.79 -6.79
C ALA A 131 15.21 -14.04 -6.05
N THR A 132 15.01 -13.40 -4.90
CA THR A 132 13.78 -13.52 -4.09
C THR A 132 12.87 -12.30 -4.20
N TYR A 133 13.16 -11.37 -5.12
CA TYR A 133 12.45 -10.10 -5.26
C TYR A 133 10.95 -10.30 -5.57
N GLY A 134 10.58 -11.37 -6.27
CA GLY A 134 9.18 -11.75 -6.46
C GLY A 134 8.41 -11.99 -5.15
N ASN A 135 9.08 -12.51 -4.12
CA ASN A 135 8.48 -12.71 -2.80
C ASN A 135 8.25 -11.38 -2.08
N LEU A 136 9.18 -10.42 -2.26
CA LEU A 136 9.05 -9.06 -1.75
C LEU A 136 7.83 -8.36 -2.38
N ILE A 137 7.70 -8.44 -3.71
CA ILE A 137 6.54 -7.91 -4.43
C ILE A 137 5.25 -8.53 -3.90
N LYS A 138 5.21 -9.87 -3.74
CA LYS A 138 4.04 -10.56 -3.21
C LYS A 138 3.68 -10.08 -1.80
N MET A 139 4.66 -9.99 -0.91
CA MET A 139 4.46 -9.52 0.47
C MET A 139 3.86 -8.12 0.52
N VAL A 140 4.41 -7.19 -0.25
CA VAL A 140 3.92 -5.81 -0.33
C VAL A 140 2.52 -5.77 -0.96
N SER A 141 2.29 -6.56 -2.02
CA SER A 141 0.98 -6.66 -2.69
C SER A 141 -0.11 -7.12 -1.72
N ASP A 142 0.17 -8.19 -0.99
CA ASP A 142 -0.78 -8.84 -0.08
C ASP A 142 -1.17 -7.88 1.06
N ARG A 143 -0.18 -7.19 1.64
CA ARG A 143 -0.38 -6.33 2.82
C ARG A 143 -0.98 -4.97 2.51
N LEU A 144 -0.52 -4.29 1.45
CA LEU A 144 -0.91 -2.91 1.17
C LEU A 144 -2.16 -2.80 0.28
N PHE A 145 -2.54 -3.87 -0.43
CA PHE A 145 -3.61 -3.81 -1.42
C PHE A 145 -4.57 -5.00 -1.34
N ILE A 146 -4.09 -6.21 -1.64
CA ILE A 146 -4.96 -7.34 -2.00
C ILE A 146 -5.86 -7.75 -0.84
N THR A 147 -5.29 -7.89 0.38
CA THR A 147 -6.07 -8.34 1.55
C THR A 147 -7.24 -7.41 1.84
N ASP A 148 -7.02 -6.09 1.79
CA ASP A 148 -8.04 -5.11 2.12
C ASP A 148 -9.07 -4.96 0.99
N ILE A 149 -8.65 -5.04 -0.27
CA ILE A 149 -9.55 -5.05 -1.44
C ILE A 149 -10.48 -6.27 -1.39
N GLU A 150 -9.95 -7.48 -1.16
CA GLU A 150 -10.77 -8.68 -1.08
C GLU A 150 -11.73 -8.65 0.12
N ARG A 151 -11.25 -8.16 1.27
CA ARG A 151 -12.08 -8.05 2.47
C ARG A 151 -13.20 -7.04 2.26
N ALA A 152 -12.91 -5.89 1.67
CA ALA A 152 -13.91 -4.88 1.33
C ALA A 152 -14.94 -5.45 0.34
N ALA A 153 -14.51 -6.11 -0.73
CA ALA A 153 -15.43 -6.70 -1.70
C ALA A 153 -16.40 -7.71 -1.06
N LYS A 154 -15.87 -8.61 -0.21
CA LYS A 154 -16.68 -9.59 0.55
C LYS A 154 -17.67 -8.89 1.48
N LEU A 155 -17.23 -7.90 2.26
CA LEU A 155 -18.09 -7.15 3.17
C LEU A 155 -19.18 -6.39 2.42
N HIS A 156 -18.83 -5.68 1.34
CA HIS A 156 -19.83 -5.00 0.52
C HIS A 156 -20.88 -5.99 0.00
N SER A 157 -20.46 -7.16 -0.49
CA SER A 157 -21.38 -8.15 -1.07
C SER A 157 -22.44 -8.69 -0.10
N ILE A 158 -22.17 -8.64 1.21
CA ILE A 158 -23.13 -9.06 2.25
C ILE A 158 -23.85 -7.89 2.91
N SER A 159 -23.36 -6.65 2.72
CA SER A 159 -23.87 -5.46 3.40
C SER A 159 -24.83 -4.61 2.56
N ILE A 160 -24.92 -4.83 1.24
CA ILE A 160 -25.81 -4.09 0.33
C ILE A 160 -26.61 -5.03 -0.57
N GLN A 161 -27.68 -4.53 -1.18
CA GLN A 161 -28.48 -5.30 -2.15
C GLN A 161 -27.98 -5.12 -3.59
N SER A 162 -27.34 -3.98 -3.88
CA SER A 162 -26.81 -3.69 -5.20
C SER A 162 -25.69 -4.65 -5.61
N PRO A 163 -25.49 -4.89 -6.92
CA PRO A 163 -24.44 -5.77 -7.40
C PRO A 163 -23.04 -5.32 -6.99
N VAL A 164 -22.23 -6.29 -6.55
CA VAL A 164 -20.80 -6.12 -6.29
C VAL A 164 -20.03 -6.99 -7.29
N TYR A 165 -19.17 -6.35 -8.06
CA TYR A 165 -18.31 -7.03 -9.03
C TYR A 165 -16.85 -7.01 -8.56
N TYR A 166 -16.10 -8.01 -8.99
CA TYR A 166 -14.67 -8.10 -8.75
C TYR A 166 -13.99 -8.48 -10.06
N TYR A 167 -12.93 -7.77 -10.42
CA TYR A 167 -12.08 -8.18 -11.53
C TYR A 167 -10.61 -8.27 -11.10
N TYR A 168 -9.96 -9.33 -11.55
CA TYR A 168 -8.52 -9.51 -11.44
C TYR A 168 -7.93 -9.30 -12.83
N PHE A 169 -7.00 -8.37 -12.97
CA PHE A 169 -6.40 -8.11 -14.28
C PHE A 169 -4.94 -8.52 -14.34
N SER A 170 -4.67 -9.23 -15.44
CA SER A 170 -3.44 -9.94 -15.69
C SER A 170 -2.92 -9.68 -17.11
N TYR A 171 -3.42 -8.66 -17.80
CA TYR A 171 -2.92 -8.26 -19.12
C TYR A 171 -1.64 -7.41 -19.00
N ARG A 172 -0.64 -7.68 -19.83
CA ARG A 172 0.67 -6.99 -19.83
C ARG A 172 0.73 -5.97 -20.98
N GLY A 173 0.96 -4.71 -20.64
CA GLY A 173 1.28 -3.66 -21.63
C GLY A 173 2.75 -3.71 -22.07
N ALA A 174 3.06 -3.04 -23.20
CA ALA A 174 4.43 -2.96 -23.71
C ALA A 174 5.39 -2.18 -22.78
N HIS A 175 4.84 -1.29 -21.95
CA HIS A 175 5.58 -0.47 -20.98
C HIS A 175 4.86 -0.44 -19.64
N SER A 176 5.62 -0.19 -18.57
CA SER A 176 5.11 -0.12 -17.20
C SER A 176 5.85 0.95 -16.39
N LYS A 177 5.17 1.60 -15.44
CA LYS A 177 5.85 2.54 -14.50
C LYS A 177 6.95 1.87 -13.68
N SER A 178 6.94 0.53 -13.53
CA SER A 178 8.03 -0.20 -12.87
C SER A 178 9.36 -0.06 -13.60
N GLU A 179 9.37 0.14 -14.92
CA GLU A 179 10.61 0.32 -15.70
C GLU A 179 11.34 1.59 -15.26
N LEU A 180 10.58 2.70 -15.15
CA LEU A 180 11.09 3.98 -14.68
C LEU A 180 11.57 3.93 -13.22
N ARG A 181 10.86 3.19 -12.35
CA ARG A 181 11.17 3.11 -10.92
C ARG A 181 12.32 2.16 -10.61
N SER A 182 12.37 1.01 -11.30
CA SER A 182 13.45 0.03 -11.17
C SER A 182 14.72 0.41 -11.92
N LEU A 183 14.66 1.39 -12.83
CA LEU A 183 15.77 1.74 -13.74
C LEU A 183 16.21 0.58 -14.64
N THR A 184 15.30 -0.37 -14.92
CA THR A 184 15.54 -1.52 -15.79
C THR A 184 14.37 -1.74 -16.75
N ASN A 185 14.59 -2.55 -17.79
CA ASN A 185 13.53 -3.09 -18.65
C ASN A 185 13.15 -4.54 -18.29
N ASN A 186 13.51 -4.98 -17.08
CA ASN A 186 13.24 -6.34 -16.63
C ASN A 186 11.75 -6.51 -16.32
N ASP A 187 11.23 -7.71 -16.59
CA ASP A 187 9.85 -8.05 -16.25
C ASP A 187 9.76 -8.48 -14.79
N TYR A 188 9.22 -7.59 -13.96
CA TYR A 188 8.93 -7.85 -12.55
C TYR A 188 7.42 -7.99 -12.27
N GLY A 189 6.59 -8.04 -13.31
CA GLY A 189 5.13 -8.04 -13.19
C GLY A 189 4.50 -6.67 -13.45
N LYS A 190 3.27 -6.47 -12.95
CA LYS A 190 2.38 -5.38 -13.39
C LYS A 190 2.09 -4.37 -12.28
N VAL A 191 2.15 -3.07 -12.59
CA VAL A 191 1.95 -2.00 -11.59
C VAL A 191 0.52 -1.46 -11.60
N TYR A 192 0.00 -1.11 -10.42
CA TYR A 192 -1.21 -0.34 -10.15
C TYR A 192 -1.51 0.77 -11.19
N ALA A 193 -0.50 1.55 -11.57
CA ALA A 193 -0.66 2.68 -12.49
C ALA A 193 -0.66 2.33 -14.00
N ALA A 194 -0.40 1.06 -14.38
CA ALA A 194 -0.54 0.64 -15.77
C ALA A 194 -2.02 0.64 -16.22
N TYR A 195 -2.95 0.54 -15.27
CA TYR A 195 -4.39 0.61 -15.50
C TYR A 195 -4.85 2.02 -15.81
N LEU A 196 -4.39 3.00 -15.04
CA LEU A 196 -4.70 4.41 -15.29
C LEU A 196 -4.17 4.83 -16.67
N ILE A 197 -2.96 4.41 -17.04
CA ILE A 197 -2.39 4.70 -18.37
C ILE A 197 -3.23 4.08 -19.50
N ASN A 198 -3.71 2.84 -19.35
CA ASN A 198 -4.53 2.20 -20.38
C ASN A 198 -5.95 2.78 -20.47
N CYS A 199 -6.53 3.25 -19.36
CA CYS A 199 -7.82 3.94 -19.37
C CYS A 199 -7.72 5.38 -19.93
N ASP A 200 -6.59 6.07 -19.68
CA ASP A 200 -6.35 7.43 -20.17
C ASP A 200 -6.06 7.50 -21.69
N HIS A 201 -5.90 6.37 -22.38
CA HIS A 201 -5.78 6.30 -23.85
C HIS A 201 -7.13 6.10 -24.58
N PHE A 202 -8.25 6.05 -23.84
CA PHE A 202 -9.60 5.95 -24.41
C PHE A 202 -10.39 7.27 -24.42
N HIS A 203 -9.72 8.42 -24.31
CA HIS A 203 -10.32 9.75 -24.49
C HIS A 203 -9.56 10.61 -25.50
#